data_AF-A0A135ST22-F1
#
_entry.id   AF-A0A135ST22-F1
#
_cell.length_a   1.000
_cell.length_b   1.000
_cell.length_c   1.000
_cell.angle_alpha   90.00
_cell.angle_beta   90.00
_cell.angle_gamma   90.00
#
_symmetry.space_group_name_H-M   'P 1'
#
loop_
_entity.id
_entity.type
_entity.pdbx_description
1 polymer ?
#
loop_
_entity_poly.entity_id
_entity_poly.type
_entity_poly.pdbx_seq_one_letter_code
_entity_poly.pdbx_strand_id
1 'polypeptide(L)'
;AAGDLFPALSPNELSAEYATLAISEEKVPVPAGGEVTVLVTPTPPTLDAGRLPVWSGFIALNGSDGTSLSLPYQGIAGSLHSHVTLDQALMTTSTSAKAEEYEPVPSNYTFTLPPPGTANETEAVLPALVVNMAFGSSFVRADLVPLTTCPPNITHEVWGIKTLGQPRSFPYLYVSRGVFAVNFDGQLEDGTYAPAGKYKFAIKSLRVFGDATKLEEYDTTETEPFRIVYGAANATAPARH
;
A
#
# COMPACT_ATOMS: atom_id res chain seq x y z
N ALA A 1 -16.03 -13.68 8.69
CA ALA A 1 -16.85 -13.26 7.54
C ALA A 1 -15.94 -13.22 6.32
N ALA A 2 -16.40 -13.63 5.14
CA ALA A 2 -15.75 -13.19 3.91
C ALA A 2 -15.80 -11.65 3.90
N GLY A 3 -14.69 -10.96 3.67
CA GLY A 3 -14.74 -9.55 3.27
C GLY A 3 -14.18 -8.48 4.21
N ASP A 4 -13.30 -8.79 5.16
CA ASP A 4 -12.45 -7.74 5.76
C ASP A 4 -11.16 -7.61 4.96
N LEU A 5 -10.94 -6.42 4.39
CA LEU A 5 -9.75 -6.08 3.60
C LEU A 5 -8.46 -6.06 4.45
N PHE A 6 -8.61 -5.98 5.78
CA PHE A 6 -7.52 -5.90 6.74
C PHE A 6 -7.33 -7.22 7.50
N PRO A 7 -6.09 -7.51 7.96
CA PRO A 7 -5.85 -8.68 8.79
C PRO A 7 -6.59 -8.59 10.13
N ALA A 8 -6.91 -9.76 10.68
CA ALA A 8 -7.52 -9.88 11.99
C ALA A 8 -6.65 -9.22 13.08
N LEU A 9 -7.32 -8.67 14.10
CA LEU A 9 -6.63 -8.19 15.30
C LEU A 9 -6.02 -9.37 16.07
N SER A 10 -4.88 -9.10 16.72
CA SER A 10 -4.26 -10.07 17.61
C SER A 10 -5.13 -10.32 18.86
N PRO A 11 -5.25 -11.57 19.35
CA PRO A 11 -4.66 -12.78 18.78
C PRO A 11 -5.44 -13.30 17.57
N ASN A 12 -4.71 -13.81 16.57
CA ASN A 12 -5.31 -14.42 15.38
C ASN A 12 -6.08 -15.69 15.76
N GLU A 13 -7.12 -15.99 14.98
CA GLU A 13 -7.82 -17.27 15.06
C GLU A 13 -6.88 -18.44 14.78
N LEU A 14 -6.89 -19.43 15.66
CA LEU A 14 -6.12 -20.67 15.50
C LEU A 14 -7.07 -21.79 15.06
N SER A 15 -6.68 -22.53 14.03
CA SER A 15 -7.35 -23.76 13.62
C SER A 15 -6.51 -24.98 14.00
N ALA A 16 -7.16 -26.11 14.27
CA ALA A 16 -6.51 -27.40 14.45
C ALA A 16 -6.15 -28.07 13.11
N GLU A 17 -6.55 -27.48 11.97
CA GLU A 17 -6.19 -27.96 10.65
C GLU A 17 -4.72 -27.67 10.32
N TYR A 18 -4.07 -28.60 9.63
CA TYR A 18 -2.66 -28.52 9.26
C TYR A 18 -2.44 -29.03 7.83
N ALA A 19 -1.30 -28.66 7.24
CA ALA A 19 -0.93 -29.16 5.91
C ALA A 19 -0.50 -30.62 5.97
N THR A 20 -0.84 -31.38 4.94
CA THR A 20 -0.31 -32.74 4.76
C THR A 20 0.90 -32.69 3.84
N LEU A 21 1.86 -33.60 4.04
CA LEU A 21 3.07 -33.69 3.22
C LEU A 21 3.10 -35.05 2.52
N ALA A 22 3.27 -35.03 1.20
CA ALA A 22 3.63 -36.21 0.44
C ALA A 22 5.15 -36.22 0.25
N ILE A 23 5.83 -37.24 0.76
CA ILE A 23 7.29 -37.41 0.66
C ILE A 23 7.55 -38.50 -0.37
N SER A 24 8.39 -38.23 -1.38
CA SER A 24 8.64 -39.18 -2.47
C SER A 24 9.24 -40.50 -1.98
N GLU A 25 10.12 -40.43 -0.99
CA GLU A 25 10.76 -41.57 -0.34
C GLU A 25 10.94 -41.27 1.15
N GLU A 26 10.28 -42.03 2.03
CA GLU A 26 10.39 -41.85 3.49
C GLU A 26 11.70 -42.37 4.07
N LYS A 27 12.44 -43.18 3.31
CA LYS A 27 13.73 -43.74 3.70
C LYS A 27 14.66 -43.77 2.50
N VAL A 28 15.79 -43.07 2.63
CA VAL A 28 16.80 -42.97 1.56
C VAL A 28 18.20 -43.32 2.08
N PRO A 29 19.02 -44.06 1.32
CA PRO A 29 20.42 -44.28 1.65
C PRO A 29 21.26 -43.08 1.22
N VAL A 30 21.87 -42.37 2.17
CA VAL A 30 22.79 -41.27 1.88
C VAL A 30 24.23 -41.81 1.86
N PRO A 31 24.96 -41.73 0.73
CA PRO A 31 26.33 -42.21 0.66
C PRO A 31 27.26 -41.31 1.48
N ALA A 32 28.34 -41.90 2.00
CA ALA A 32 29.35 -41.15 2.75
C ALA A 32 29.93 -40.02 1.88
N GLY A 33 29.88 -38.78 2.40
CA GLY A 33 30.34 -37.59 1.69
C GLY A 33 29.47 -37.18 0.50
N GLY A 34 28.28 -37.76 0.32
CA GLY A 34 27.35 -37.40 -0.76
C GLY A 34 26.01 -36.85 -0.26
N GLU A 35 25.11 -36.66 -1.21
CA GLU A 35 23.78 -36.06 -1.00
C GLU A 35 22.70 -36.88 -1.72
N VAL A 36 21.47 -36.78 -1.21
CA VAL A 36 20.26 -37.35 -1.83
C VAL A 36 19.17 -36.29 -1.81
N THR A 37 18.47 -36.14 -2.94
CA THR A 37 17.32 -35.23 -3.04
C THR A 37 16.04 -36.01 -2.78
N VAL A 38 15.22 -35.52 -1.85
CA VAL A 38 13.88 -36.05 -1.57
C VAL A 38 12.86 -34.96 -1.92
N LEU A 39 11.88 -35.31 -2.75
CA LEU A 39 10.81 -34.39 -3.11
C LEU A 39 9.75 -34.42 -2.01
N VAL A 40 9.42 -33.25 -1.47
CA VAL A 40 8.34 -33.07 -0.49
C VAL A 40 7.28 -32.16 -1.13
N THR A 41 6.07 -32.66 -1.25
CA THR A 41 4.93 -31.93 -1.83
C THR A 41 3.92 -31.62 -0.74
N PRO A 42 3.82 -30.37 -0.27
CA PRO A 42 2.83 -29.98 0.71
C PRO A 42 1.44 -29.79 0.08
N THR A 43 0.40 -30.16 0.82
CA THR A 43 -1.00 -29.82 0.54
C THR A 43 -1.53 -28.95 1.68
N PRO A 44 -1.83 -27.66 1.44
CA PRO A 44 -2.38 -26.77 2.45
C PRO A 44 -3.71 -27.27 3.06
N PRO A 45 -4.03 -26.88 4.32
CA PRO A 45 -5.36 -27.14 4.90
C PRO A 45 -6.47 -26.43 4.12
N THR A 46 -7.70 -26.94 4.24
CA THR A 46 -8.87 -26.39 3.52
C THR A 46 -9.50 -25.26 4.32
N LEU A 47 -8.79 -24.13 4.37
CA LEU A 47 -9.22 -22.91 5.05
C LEU A 47 -9.58 -21.80 4.04
N ASP A 48 -10.17 -20.71 4.53
CA ASP A 48 -10.49 -19.54 3.71
C ASP A 48 -9.20 -18.89 3.16
N ALA A 49 -8.92 -19.13 1.87
CA ALA A 49 -7.75 -18.62 1.18
C ALA A 49 -7.71 -17.08 1.07
N GLY A 50 -8.86 -16.41 1.20
CA GLY A 50 -8.94 -14.95 1.26
C GLY A 50 -8.41 -14.35 2.56
N ARG A 51 -8.12 -15.19 3.57
CA ARG A 51 -7.52 -14.78 4.85
C ARG A 51 -6.02 -15.09 4.94
N LEU A 52 -5.42 -15.62 3.87
CA LEU A 52 -4.02 -16.03 3.82
C LEU A 52 -3.58 -16.87 5.04
N PRO A 53 -4.29 -17.97 5.37
CA PRO A 53 -3.94 -18.78 6.52
C PRO A 53 -2.52 -19.30 6.40
N VAL A 54 -1.73 -19.01 7.44
CA VAL A 54 -0.37 -19.48 7.59
C VAL A 54 -0.42 -20.86 8.22
N TRP A 55 0.24 -21.82 7.57
CA TRP A 55 0.40 -23.18 8.10
C TRP A 55 1.88 -23.50 8.18
N SER A 56 2.25 -24.31 9.16
CA SER A 56 3.65 -24.65 9.43
C SER A 56 3.75 -26.00 10.12
N GLY A 57 4.95 -26.54 10.14
CA GLY A 57 5.26 -27.75 10.87
C GLY A 57 6.75 -28.05 10.78
N PHE A 58 7.11 -29.30 11.00
CA PHE A 58 8.47 -29.78 10.80
C PHE A 58 8.49 -31.20 10.24
N ILE A 59 9.58 -31.54 9.55
CA ILE A 59 9.89 -32.89 9.09
C ILE A 59 11.01 -33.42 9.97
N ALA A 60 10.77 -34.55 10.64
CA ALA A 60 11.79 -35.24 11.42
C ALA A 60 12.64 -36.13 10.49
N LEU A 61 13.95 -35.97 10.55
CA LEU A 61 14.93 -36.75 9.78
C LEU A 61 15.74 -37.58 10.77
N ASN A 62 15.53 -38.90 10.77
CA ASN A 62 16.17 -39.81 11.70
C ASN A 62 17.15 -40.73 10.97
N GLY A 63 18.43 -40.61 11.30
CA GLY A 63 19.52 -41.39 10.75
C GLY A 63 19.69 -42.74 11.45
N SER A 64 20.12 -43.75 10.70
CA SER A 64 20.49 -45.06 11.26
C SER A 64 21.75 -45.03 12.12
N ASP A 65 22.52 -43.94 12.05
CA ASP A 65 23.69 -43.64 12.88
C ASP A 65 23.32 -43.01 14.24
N GLY A 66 22.03 -42.81 14.51
CA GLY A 66 21.53 -42.15 15.72
C GLY A 66 21.36 -40.63 15.59
N THR A 67 21.68 -40.04 14.43
CA THR A 67 21.43 -38.62 14.16
C THR A 67 19.93 -38.33 14.11
N SER A 68 19.49 -37.20 14.67
CA SER A 68 18.11 -36.73 14.56
C SER A 68 18.11 -35.24 14.25
N LEU A 69 17.47 -34.87 13.13
CA LEU A 69 17.35 -33.49 12.67
C LEU A 69 15.86 -33.13 12.52
N SER A 70 15.57 -31.84 12.56
CA SER A 70 14.24 -31.29 12.33
C SER A 70 14.32 -30.20 11.28
N LEU A 71 13.54 -30.34 10.21
CA LEU A 71 13.43 -29.36 9.14
C LEU A 71 12.11 -28.61 9.26
N PRO A 72 12.09 -27.36 9.76
CA PRO A 72 10.88 -26.56 9.83
C PRO A 72 10.41 -26.17 8.42
N TYR A 73 9.09 -26.09 8.24
CA TYR A 73 8.47 -25.57 7.03
C TYR A 73 7.32 -24.65 7.36
N GLN A 74 7.02 -23.73 6.44
CA GLN A 74 5.89 -22.83 6.50
C GLN A 74 5.34 -22.60 5.09
N GLY A 75 4.05 -22.39 5.00
CA GLY A 75 3.40 -21.91 3.79
C GLY A 75 2.19 -21.04 4.12
N ILE A 76 1.64 -20.45 3.08
CA ILE A 76 0.43 -19.64 3.13
C ILE A 76 -0.55 -20.27 2.15
N ALA A 77 -1.79 -20.51 2.56
CA ALA A 77 -2.84 -20.91 1.63
C ALA A 77 -3.45 -19.65 0.99
N GLY A 78 -3.52 -19.60 -0.34
CA GLY A 78 -4.04 -18.46 -1.08
C GLY A 78 -2.98 -17.76 -1.93
N SER A 79 -3.38 -16.65 -2.56
CA SER A 79 -2.56 -15.89 -3.50
C SER A 79 -2.27 -14.50 -2.93
N LEU A 80 -1.01 -14.21 -2.60
CA LEU A 80 -0.58 -12.86 -2.22
C LEU A 80 -0.83 -11.84 -3.33
N HIS A 81 -0.78 -12.30 -4.58
CA HIS A 81 -1.02 -11.50 -5.78
C HIS A 81 -2.48 -11.07 -5.94
N SER A 82 -3.42 -11.92 -5.53
CA SER A 82 -4.86 -11.63 -5.67
C SER A 82 -5.42 -10.76 -4.55
N HIS A 83 -4.61 -10.36 -3.58
CA HIS A 83 -5.04 -9.50 -2.47
C HIS A 83 -4.98 -8.03 -2.85
N VAL A 84 -6.04 -7.31 -2.49
CA VAL A 84 -6.14 -5.86 -2.67
C VAL A 84 -5.17 -5.16 -1.71
N THR A 85 -4.37 -4.25 -2.25
CA THR A 85 -3.33 -3.50 -1.53
C THR A 85 -3.82 -2.19 -0.95
N LEU A 86 -4.87 -1.61 -1.54
CA LEU A 86 -5.35 -0.26 -1.29
C LEU A 86 -6.79 -0.29 -0.82
N ASP A 87 -7.07 0.33 0.32
CA ASP A 87 -8.43 0.49 0.85
C ASP A 87 -9.06 1.80 0.37
N GLN A 88 -8.61 2.91 0.95
CA GLN A 88 -9.14 4.24 0.67
C GLN A 88 -8.04 5.30 0.73
N ALA A 89 -8.33 6.45 0.13
CA ALA A 89 -7.53 7.66 0.28
C ALA A 89 -8.44 8.85 0.63
N LEU A 90 -7.94 9.74 1.48
CA LEU A 90 -8.67 10.92 1.91
C LEU A 90 -7.76 12.16 1.96
N MET A 91 -8.40 13.33 1.96
CA MET A 91 -7.72 14.59 2.24
C MET A 91 -7.93 14.98 3.70
N THR A 92 -6.85 15.41 4.34
CA THR A 92 -6.86 16.00 5.69
C THR A 92 -5.95 17.25 5.72
N THR A 93 -5.72 17.78 6.91
CA THR A 93 -4.76 18.85 7.18
C THR A 93 -3.44 18.29 7.67
N SER A 94 -2.34 19.01 7.43
CA SER A 94 -1.01 18.63 7.94
C SER A 94 -0.98 18.51 9.47
N THR A 95 -1.82 19.28 10.17
CA THR A 95 -1.97 19.20 11.63
C THR A 95 -2.58 17.87 12.07
N SER A 96 -3.72 17.47 11.49
CA SER A 96 -4.38 16.21 11.84
C SER A 96 -3.58 14.98 11.39
N ALA A 97 -2.91 15.06 10.24
CA ALA A 97 -1.98 14.03 9.80
C ALA A 97 -0.79 13.86 10.77
N LYS A 98 -0.21 14.96 11.25
CA LYS A 98 0.88 14.93 12.24
C LYS A 98 0.45 14.36 13.60
N ALA A 99 -0.82 14.53 13.96
CA ALA A 99 -1.39 13.97 15.19
C ALA A 99 -1.84 12.51 15.04
N GLU A 100 -1.70 11.91 13.84
CA GLU A 100 -2.18 10.57 13.51
C GLU A 100 -3.70 10.37 13.71
N GLU A 101 -4.47 11.45 13.71
CA GLU A 101 -5.94 11.42 13.80
C GLU A 101 -6.58 11.17 12.42
N TYR A 102 -5.95 11.71 11.36
CA TYR A 102 -6.39 11.58 9.96
C TYR A 102 -7.83 12.02 9.70
N GLU A 103 -8.31 13.02 10.42
CA GLU A 103 -9.67 13.52 10.33
C GLU A 103 -9.94 14.10 8.93
N PRO A 104 -10.91 13.56 8.16
CA PRO A 104 -11.13 13.98 6.79
C PRO A 104 -11.68 15.40 6.72
N VAL A 105 -11.20 16.20 5.75
CA VAL A 105 -11.88 17.45 5.39
C VAL A 105 -13.14 17.14 4.59
N PRO A 106 -14.20 17.98 4.66
CA PRO A 106 -15.38 17.79 3.83
C PRO A 106 -15.04 17.90 2.33
N SER A 107 -15.82 17.22 1.50
CA SER A 107 -15.73 17.36 0.04
C SER A 107 -15.84 18.84 -0.35
N ASN A 108 -15.06 19.24 -1.35
CA ASN A 108 -14.89 20.63 -1.83
C ASN A 108 -14.19 21.61 -0.88
N TYR A 109 -13.57 21.15 0.22
CA TYR A 109 -12.78 22.01 1.12
C TYR A 109 -11.70 22.80 0.36
N THR A 110 -11.52 24.06 0.73
CA THR A 110 -10.52 24.95 0.11
C THR A 110 -9.31 25.10 1.02
N PHE A 111 -8.17 24.64 0.55
CA PHE A 111 -6.87 24.87 1.18
C PHE A 111 -6.25 26.15 0.65
N THR A 112 -5.80 27.01 1.56
CA THR A 112 -4.99 28.19 1.22
C THR A 112 -3.52 27.84 1.37
N LEU A 113 -2.85 27.59 0.25
CA LEU A 113 -1.44 27.30 0.19
C LEU A 113 -0.62 28.60 0.32
N PRO A 114 0.57 28.55 0.94
CA PRO A 114 1.52 29.65 0.90
C PRO A 114 2.02 29.85 -0.54
N PRO A 115 2.64 31.00 -0.87
CA PRO A 115 3.19 31.22 -2.20
C PRO A 115 4.10 30.06 -2.66
N PRO A 116 4.12 29.74 -3.97
CA PRO A 116 4.98 28.69 -4.50
C PRO A 116 6.43 28.82 -4.03
N GLY A 117 7.00 27.75 -3.49
CA GLY A 117 8.38 27.71 -3.01
C GLY A 117 8.61 28.22 -1.59
N THR A 118 7.59 28.75 -0.90
CA THR A 118 7.77 29.34 0.44
C THR A 118 7.19 28.49 1.57
N ALA A 119 6.71 27.27 1.32
CA ALA A 119 6.02 26.48 2.34
C ALA A 119 6.86 26.25 3.62
N ASN A 120 8.16 26.01 3.48
CA ASN A 120 9.09 25.82 4.60
C ASN A 120 9.36 27.09 5.42
N GLU A 121 8.94 28.25 4.93
CA GLU A 121 9.12 29.57 5.57
C GLU A 121 7.86 29.98 6.35
N THR A 122 6.89 29.07 6.50
CA THR A 122 5.56 29.36 7.03
C THR A 122 5.08 28.33 8.03
N GLU A 123 4.14 28.72 8.89
CA GLU A 123 3.37 27.80 9.74
C GLU A 123 2.05 27.38 9.04
N ALA A 124 2.03 27.36 7.70
CA ALA A 124 0.82 27.09 6.95
C ALA A 124 0.30 25.67 7.22
N VAL A 125 -1.02 25.56 7.41
CA VAL A 125 -1.71 24.27 7.47
C VAL A 125 -1.91 23.78 6.03
N LEU A 126 -1.08 22.82 5.64
CA LEU A 126 -1.08 22.28 4.27
C LEU A 126 -2.15 21.19 4.12
N PRO A 127 -2.68 20.98 2.91
CA PRO A 127 -3.35 19.73 2.58
C PRO A 127 -2.41 18.54 2.82
N ALA A 128 -2.97 17.45 3.32
CA ALA A 128 -2.30 16.17 3.43
C ALA A 128 -3.14 15.09 2.75
N LEU A 129 -2.52 14.34 1.84
CA LEU A 129 -3.08 13.13 1.25
C LEU A 129 -2.79 11.97 2.20
N VAL A 130 -3.84 11.32 2.70
CA VAL A 130 -3.76 10.11 3.51
C VAL A 130 -4.13 8.92 2.64
N VAL A 131 -3.31 7.88 2.70
CA VAL A 131 -3.53 6.63 1.97
C VAL A 131 -3.55 5.49 2.97
N ASN A 132 -4.65 4.74 3.01
CA ASN A 132 -4.81 3.56 3.85
C ASN A 132 -4.47 2.30 3.04
N MET A 133 -3.32 1.71 3.35
CA MET A 133 -2.83 0.50 2.69
C MET A 133 -3.34 -0.75 3.43
N ALA A 134 -4.15 -1.54 2.74
CA ALA A 134 -4.64 -2.85 3.17
C ALA A 134 -3.55 -3.91 3.19
N PHE A 135 -2.59 -3.80 2.27
CA PHE A 135 -1.46 -4.69 2.13
C PHE A 135 -0.22 -3.91 1.70
N GLY A 136 0.96 -4.52 1.82
CA GLY A 136 2.18 -3.89 1.32
C GLY A 136 2.17 -3.77 -0.20
N SER A 137 2.82 -2.73 -0.73
CA SER A 137 3.00 -2.54 -2.17
C SER A 137 4.43 -2.11 -2.48
N SER A 138 5.01 -2.67 -3.55
CA SER A 138 6.32 -2.23 -4.03
C SER A 138 6.27 -0.85 -4.70
N PHE A 139 5.09 -0.38 -5.12
CA PHE A 139 4.94 0.86 -5.86
C PHE A 139 3.56 1.49 -5.65
N VAL A 140 3.54 2.72 -5.14
CA VAL A 140 2.33 3.55 -5.00
C VAL A 140 2.54 4.88 -5.71
N ARG A 141 1.61 5.25 -6.59
CA ARG A 141 1.60 6.55 -7.29
C ARG A 141 0.30 7.28 -6.99
N ALA A 142 0.40 8.60 -6.85
CA ALA A 142 -0.75 9.49 -6.76
C ALA A 142 -0.65 10.57 -7.84
N ASP A 143 -1.67 10.70 -8.67
CA ASP A 143 -1.78 11.69 -9.74
C ASP A 143 -2.79 12.78 -9.35
N LEU A 144 -2.43 14.05 -9.57
CA LEU A 144 -3.30 15.19 -9.32
C LEU A 144 -4.19 15.45 -10.53
N VAL A 145 -5.46 15.07 -10.42
CA VAL A 145 -6.44 15.17 -11.50
C VAL A 145 -7.24 16.47 -11.37
N PRO A 146 -7.20 17.37 -12.38
CA PRO A 146 -7.97 18.60 -12.35
C PRO A 146 -9.45 18.34 -12.63
N LEU A 147 -10.30 18.99 -11.84
CA LEU A 147 -11.76 18.99 -11.98
C LEU A 147 -12.31 20.34 -12.47
N THR A 148 -11.41 21.29 -12.75
CA THR A 148 -11.68 22.59 -13.36
C THR A 148 -10.77 22.79 -14.56
N THR A 149 -11.15 23.67 -15.47
CA THR A 149 -10.33 24.02 -16.63
C THR A 149 -8.98 24.57 -16.18
N CYS A 150 -7.91 23.90 -16.60
CA CYS A 150 -6.54 24.33 -16.39
C CYS A 150 -6.05 25.22 -17.55
N PRO A 151 -4.99 26.03 -17.32
CA PRO A 151 -4.20 26.61 -18.40
C PRO A 151 -3.84 25.57 -19.47
N PRO A 152 -3.77 25.96 -20.75
CA PRO A 152 -3.41 25.03 -21.82
C PRO A 152 -2.01 24.45 -21.57
N ASN A 153 -1.83 23.19 -21.98
CA ASN A 153 -0.55 22.46 -21.98
C ASN A 153 0.06 22.12 -20.61
N ILE A 154 -0.67 22.23 -19.49
CA ILE A 154 -0.16 21.78 -18.18
C ILE A 154 -0.61 20.37 -17.78
N THR A 155 -1.56 19.80 -18.53
CA THR A 155 -2.06 18.44 -18.30
C THR A 155 -1.58 17.49 -19.39
N HIS A 156 -1.31 16.25 -19.03
CA HIS A 156 -0.95 15.17 -19.96
C HIS A 156 -1.67 13.87 -19.58
N GLU A 157 -1.69 12.91 -20.49
CA GLU A 157 -2.30 11.60 -20.26
C GLU A 157 -1.26 10.65 -19.63
N VAL A 158 -1.61 10.10 -18.47
CA VAL A 158 -0.85 9.04 -17.80
C VAL A 158 -1.84 7.94 -17.48
N TRP A 159 -1.60 6.72 -17.94
CA TRP A 159 -2.41 5.55 -17.55
C TRP A 159 -3.93 5.72 -17.75
N GLY A 160 -4.31 6.43 -18.82
CA GLY A 160 -5.71 6.70 -19.18
C GLY A 160 -6.39 7.80 -18.35
N ILE A 161 -5.63 8.55 -17.54
CA ILE A 161 -6.13 9.73 -16.83
C ILE A 161 -5.41 10.99 -17.29
N LYS A 162 -6.20 12.05 -17.48
CA LYS A 162 -5.68 13.40 -17.72
C LYS A 162 -5.29 14.04 -16.40
N THR A 163 -3.99 14.25 -16.18
CA THR A 163 -3.41 14.66 -14.90
C THR A 163 -2.43 15.82 -15.08
N LEU A 164 -2.15 16.56 -14.00
CA LEU A 164 -1.00 17.46 -13.93
C LEU A 164 0.32 16.70 -13.67
N GLY A 165 0.23 15.41 -13.35
CA GLY A 165 1.33 14.58 -12.88
C GLY A 165 1.20 14.27 -11.40
N GLN A 166 2.29 13.86 -10.78
CA GLN A 166 2.34 13.47 -9.37
C GLN A 166 2.94 14.58 -8.50
N PRO A 167 2.56 14.69 -7.21
CA PRO A 167 3.28 15.52 -6.26
C PRO A 167 4.74 15.13 -6.16
N ARG A 168 5.62 16.06 -5.78
CA ARG A 168 7.06 15.83 -5.64
C ARG A 168 7.44 14.60 -4.81
N SER A 169 6.63 14.24 -3.82
CA SER A 169 6.90 13.12 -2.93
C SER A 169 6.57 11.75 -3.55
N PHE A 170 5.94 11.70 -4.72
CA PHE A 170 5.58 10.46 -5.41
C PHE A 170 6.50 10.18 -6.60
N PRO A 171 6.71 8.90 -6.95
CA PRO A 171 6.07 7.70 -6.38
C PRO A 171 6.69 7.28 -5.04
N TYR A 172 5.90 6.58 -4.21
CA TYR A 172 6.41 5.88 -3.04
C TYR A 172 6.74 4.44 -3.40
N LEU A 173 7.90 3.96 -2.94
CA LEU A 173 8.37 2.60 -3.16
C LEU A 173 8.37 1.80 -1.85
N TYR A 174 8.05 0.51 -1.96
CA TYR A 174 8.08 -0.44 -0.84
C TYR A 174 7.30 0.03 0.40
N VAL A 175 6.05 0.45 0.17
CA VAL A 175 5.15 0.90 1.21
C VAL A 175 4.62 -0.31 1.99
N SER A 176 4.74 -0.28 3.31
CA SER A 176 4.15 -1.29 4.18
C SER A 176 2.63 -1.13 4.29
N ARG A 177 1.94 -2.18 4.75
CA ARG A 177 0.56 -2.07 5.21
C ARG A 177 0.44 -0.99 6.30
N GLY A 178 -0.69 -0.29 6.33
CA GLY A 178 -1.01 0.74 7.31
C GLY A 178 -1.34 2.07 6.65
N VAL A 179 -1.52 3.10 7.48
CA VAL A 179 -1.82 4.45 7.03
C VAL A 179 -0.52 5.23 6.88
N PHE A 180 -0.36 5.93 5.76
CA PHE A 180 0.66 6.96 5.62
C PHE A 180 0.04 8.26 5.08
N ALA A 181 0.68 9.37 5.40
CA ALA A 181 0.23 10.69 4.98
C ALA A 181 1.36 11.49 4.33
N VAL A 182 1.01 12.29 3.33
CA VAL A 182 1.93 13.11 2.55
C VAL A 182 1.38 14.53 2.49
N ASN A 183 2.12 15.49 3.02
CA ASN A 183 1.78 16.91 2.88
C ASN A 183 1.97 17.36 1.41
N PHE A 184 1.09 18.23 0.95
CA PHE A 184 1.10 18.77 -0.41
C PHE A 184 1.00 20.28 -0.38
N ASP A 185 2.05 20.96 -0.84
CA ASP A 185 2.15 22.42 -0.94
C ASP A 185 1.87 22.94 -2.36
N GLY A 186 1.40 22.08 -3.24
CA GLY A 186 1.19 22.38 -4.66
C GLY A 186 2.34 21.95 -5.57
N GLN A 187 3.52 21.59 -5.03
CA GLN A 187 4.68 21.24 -5.84
C GLN A 187 4.54 19.85 -6.51
N LEU A 188 4.74 19.82 -7.82
CA LEU A 188 4.76 18.61 -8.64
C LEU A 188 6.19 18.06 -8.79
N GLU A 189 6.31 16.81 -9.25
CA GLU A 189 7.60 16.14 -9.47
C GLU A 189 8.56 16.92 -10.38
N ASP A 190 8.04 17.55 -11.42
CA ASP A 190 8.83 18.34 -12.38
C ASP A 190 9.29 19.70 -11.82
N GLY A 191 8.99 19.99 -10.56
CA GLY A 191 9.35 21.22 -9.86
C GLY A 191 8.36 22.37 -10.09
N THR A 192 7.36 22.20 -10.95
CA THR A 192 6.28 23.18 -11.15
C THR A 192 5.27 23.13 -10.01
N TYR A 193 4.33 24.08 -10.00
CA TYR A 193 3.26 24.15 -9.00
C TYR A 193 1.90 24.07 -9.66
N ALA A 194 1.01 23.29 -9.05
CA ALA A 194 -0.38 23.19 -9.47
C ALA A 194 -1.05 24.57 -9.36
N PRO A 195 -1.77 25.07 -10.39
CA PRO A 195 -2.45 26.35 -10.29
C PRO A 195 -3.64 26.28 -9.32
N ALA A 196 -4.12 27.43 -8.86
CA ALA A 196 -5.36 27.50 -8.09
C ALA A 196 -6.51 26.86 -8.86
N GLY A 197 -7.29 26.00 -8.20
CA GLY A 197 -8.28 25.19 -8.89
C GLY A 197 -8.91 24.11 -8.02
N LYS A 198 -9.76 23.28 -8.63
CA LYS A 198 -10.38 22.12 -8.01
C LYS A 198 -9.73 20.84 -8.52
N TYR A 199 -9.42 19.93 -7.60
CA TYR A 199 -8.67 18.70 -7.89
C TYR A 199 -9.22 17.51 -7.11
N LYS A 200 -8.78 16.32 -7.49
CA LYS A 200 -8.78 15.09 -6.69
C LYS A 200 -7.45 14.36 -6.91
N PHE A 201 -7.06 13.50 -5.98
CA PHE A 201 -5.99 12.54 -6.25
C PHE A 201 -6.56 11.24 -6.80
N ALA A 202 -5.91 10.68 -7.81
CA ALA A 202 -6.09 9.31 -8.27
C ALA A 202 -4.87 8.49 -7.85
N ILE A 203 -5.08 7.47 -7.01
CA ILE A 203 -4.02 6.67 -6.42
C ILE A 203 -4.03 5.29 -7.09
N LYS A 204 -2.85 4.77 -7.41
CA LYS A 204 -2.65 3.41 -7.86
C LYS A 204 -1.58 2.72 -7.01
N SER A 205 -1.86 1.50 -6.59
CA SER A 205 -0.97 0.65 -5.79
C SER A 205 -0.77 -0.68 -6.48
N LEU A 206 0.49 -1.08 -6.73
CA LEU A 206 0.81 -2.33 -7.39
C LEU A 206 0.56 -3.52 -6.45
N ARG A 207 -0.18 -4.53 -6.90
CA ARG A 207 -0.38 -5.78 -6.14
C ARG A 207 0.94 -6.49 -5.90
N VAL A 208 1.03 -7.26 -4.81
CA VAL A 208 2.25 -8.03 -4.49
C VAL A 208 2.51 -9.05 -5.60
N PHE A 209 3.73 -9.09 -6.11
CA PHE A 209 4.12 -9.86 -7.32
C PHE A 209 3.40 -9.45 -8.62
N GLY A 210 2.69 -8.33 -8.63
CA GLY A 210 2.09 -7.77 -9.84
C GLY A 210 3.14 -7.29 -10.85
N ASP A 211 2.76 -7.27 -12.13
CA ASP A 211 3.56 -6.75 -13.22
C ASP A 211 3.33 -5.24 -13.38
N ALA A 212 4.35 -4.43 -13.05
CA ALA A 212 4.29 -2.97 -13.09
C ALA A 212 4.01 -2.38 -14.49
N THR A 213 4.11 -3.18 -15.56
CA THR A 213 3.81 -2.75 -16.92
C THR A 213 2.33 -2.85 -17.29
N LYS A 214 1.50 -3.46 -16.42
CA LYS A 214 0.09 -3.76 -16.66
C LYS A 214 -0.81 -3.00 -15.69
N LEU A 215 -1.76 -2.23 -16.20
CA LEU A 215 -2.62 -1.39 -15.35
C LEU A 215 -3.63 -2.20 -14.53
N GLU A 216 -4.02 -3.37 -15.01
CA GLU A 216 -4.91 -4.32 -14.33
C GLU A 216 -4.30 -4.94 -13.05
N GLU A 217 -2.97 -4.81 -12.89
CA GLU A 217 -2.21 -5.26 -11.73
C GLU A 217 -2.18 -4.23 -10.59
N TYR A 218 -2.78 -3.06 -10.81
CA TYR A 218 -2.88 -1.99 -9.82
C TYR A 218 -4.28 -1.92 -9.20
N ASP A 219 -4.33 -1.86 -7.88
CA ASP A 219 -5.53 -1.41 -7.17
C ASP A 219 -5.60 0.11 -7.21
N THR A 220 -6.81 0.65 -7.32
CA THR A 220 -7.02 2.08 -7.53
C THR A 220 -8.06 2.64 -6.58
N THR A 221 -7.81 3.84 -6.05
CA THR A 221 -8.79 4.61 -5.29
C THR A 221 -8.63 6.09 -5.61
N GLU A 222 -9.60 6.92 -5.22
CA GLU A 222 -9.58 8.36 -5.44
C GLU A 222 -10.00 9.10 -4.17
N THR A 223 -9.49 10.31 -3.98
CA THR A 223 -9.97 11.17 -2.89
C THR A 223 -11.26 11.87 -3.28
N GLU A 224 -12.00 12.33 -2.28
CA GLU A 224 -12.98 13.38 -2.47
C GLU A 224 -12.36 14.64 -3.11
N PRO A 225 -13.12 15.42 -3.90
CA PRO A 225 -12.65 16.67 -4.47
C PRO A 225 -12.23 17.70 -3.42
N PHE A 226 -11.20 18.47 -3.70
CA PHE A 226 -10.77 19.61 -2.89
C PHE A 226 -10.38 20.80 -3.78
N ARG A 227 -10.19 21.97 -3.18
CA ARG A 227 -9.72 23.18 -3.87
C ARG A 227 -8.40 23.64 -3.27
N ILE A 228 -7.54 24.20 -4.11
CA ILE A 228 -6.36 24.94 -3.68
C ILE A 228 -6.45 26.37 -4.18
N VAL A 229 -6.09 27.31 -3.32
CA VAL A 229 -5.85 28.72 -3.65
C VAL A 229 -4.50 29.11 -3.05
N TYR A 230 -3.88 30.15 -3.59
CA TYR A 230 -2.62 30.67 -3.07
C TYR A 230 -2.89 31.96 -2.29
N GLY A 231 -2.41 32.04 -1.06
CA GLY A 231 -2.56 33.20 -0.17
C GLY A 231 -1.22 33.65 0.39
N ALA A 232 -1.24 34.66 1.28
CA ALA A 232 -0.04 35.10 1.98
C ALA A 232 0.47 34.01 2.95
N ALA A 233 1.79 33.99 3.17
CA ALA A 233 2.52 33.03 4.00
C ALA A 233 1.89 32.68 5.38
N ASN A 234 1.15 33.61 6.00
CA ASN A 234 0.57 33.45 7.34
C ASN A 234 -0.97 33.40 7.36
N ALA A 235 -1.62 33.04 6.26
CA ALA A 235 -3.06 32.82 6.27
C ALA A 235 -3.37 31.49 6.97
N THR A 236 -3.38 31.51 8.31
CA THR A 236 -3.94 30.41 9.11
C THR A 236 -5.36 30.14 8.62
N ALA A 237 -5.65 28.88 8.31
CA ALA A 237 -7.03 28.45 8.14
C ALA A 237 -7.81 28.92 9.38
N PRO A 238 -9.02 29.49 9.23
CA PRO A 238 -9.78 29.94 10.38
C PRO A 238 -9.94 28.77 11.36
N ALA A 239 -9.59 29.01 12.63
CA ALA A 239 -9.85 28.05 13.69
C ALA A 239 -11.34 27.69 13.64
N ARG A 240 -11.66 26.39 13.59
CA ARG A 240 -13.04 25.94 13.77
C ARG A 240 -13.47 26.30 15.19
N HIS A 241 -14.58 27.03 15.29
CA HIS A 241 -15.42 27.06 16.48
C HIS A 241 -16.15 25.73 16.64
#